data_AF-A0A1T4K0Y6-F1
#
_entry.id   AF-A0A1T4K0Y6-F1
#
_cell.length_a   1.000
_cell.length_b   1.000
_cell.length_c   1.000
_cell.angle_alpha   90.00
_cell.angle_beta   90.00
_cell.angle_gamma   90.00
#
_symmetry.space_group_name_H-M   'P 1'
#
loop_
_entity.id
_entity.type
_entity.pdbx_description
1 polymer ?
#
loop_
_entity_poly.entity_id
_entity_poly.type
_entity_poly.pdbx_seq_one_letter_code
_entity_poly.pdbx_strand_id
1 'polypeptide(L)'
;MTPISIKDIKLEIGELIRLRRKQQHLSQEELAEKMGVSRMTIQKLEAGKNATVDTLLKALRQFDLLEHFKEMVDNQKNSQSYPSLY
;
A
#
# COMPACT_ATOMS: atom_id res chain seq x y z
N MET A 1 -10.20 -15.21 18.40
CA MET A 1 -9.59 -14.28 17.43
C MET A 1 -9.66 -14.94 16.06
N THR A 2 -10.32 -14.32 15.09
CA THR A 2 -10.28 -14.81 13.71
C THR A 2 -8.86 -14.63 13.17
N PRO A 3 -8.28 -15.63 12.49
CA PRO A 3 -6.97 -15.46 11.87
C PRO A 3 -7.05 -14.36 10.81
N ILE A 4 -6.07 -13.47 10.81
CA ILE A 4 -5.95 -12.40 9.81
C ILE A 4 -5.78 -13.05 8.44
N SER A 5 -6.70 -12.77 7.49
CA SER A 5 -6.60 -13.32 6.14
C SER A 5 -5.93 -12.34 5.18
N ILE A 6 -5.28 -12.88 4.13
CA ILE A 6 -4.70 -12.07 3.05
C ILE A 6 -5.77 -11.18 2.40
N LYS A 7 -7.01 -11.67 2.33
CA LYS A 7 -8.14 -10.91 1.77
C LYS A 7 -8.46 -9.68 2.63
N ASP A 8 -8.46 -9.83 3.95
CA ASP A 8 -8.77 -8.73 4.88
C ASP A 8 -7.70 -7.64 4.79
N ILE A 9 -6.41 -8.03 4.79
CA ILE A 9 -5.29 -7.08 4.62
C ILE A 9 -5.38 -6.33 3.28
N LYS A 10 -5.74 -7.01 2.19
CA LYS A 10 -5.94 -6.35 0.89
C LYS A 10 -7.06 -5.31 0.92
N LEU A 11 -8.16 -5.59 1.62
CA LEU A 11 -9.26 -4.65 1.77
C LEU A 11 -8.87 -3.44 2.63
N GLU A 12 -8.15 -3.66 3.73
CA GLU A 12 -7.64 -2.59 4.59
C GLU A 12 -6.68 -1.65 3.84
N ILE A 13 -5.76 -2.21 3.05
CA ILE A 13 -4.88 -1.43 2.17
C ILE A 13 -5.71 -0.62 1.16
N GLY A 14 -6.69 -1.24 0.51
CA GLY A 14 -7.56 -0.55 -0.45
C GLY A 14 -8.31 0.62 0.16
N GLU A 15 -8.87 0.45 1.35
CA GLU A 15 -9.57 1.50 2.08
C GLU A 15 -8.62 2.61 2.57
N LEU A 16 -7.40 2.28 2.99
CA LEU A 16 -6.37 3.29 3.30
C LEU A 16 -6.10 4.19 2.10
N ILE A 17 -5.87 3.62 0.92
CA ILE A 17 -5.62 4.37 -0.31
C ILE A 17 -6.84 5.25 -0.66
N ARG A 18 -8.04 4.69 -0.56
CA ARG A 18 -9.29 5.41 -0.81
C ARG A 18 -9.48 6.59 0.14
N LEU A 19 -9.16 6.41 1.41
CA LEU A 19 -9.23 7.47 2.42
C LEU A 19 -8.27 8.60 2.08
N ARG A 20 -7.00 8.29 1.79
CA ARG A 20 -5.99 9.29 1.41
C ARG A 20 -6.37 10.06 0.15
N ARG A 21 -6.89 9.37 -0.88
CA ARG A 21 -7.40 9.99 -2.10
C ARG A 21 -8.52 11.00 -1.80
N LYS A 22 -9.50 10.59 -0.99
CA LYS A 22 -10.62 11.46 -0.61
C LYS A 22 -10.19 12.66 0.23
N GLN A 23 -9.22 12.50 1.11
CA GLN A 23 -8.63 13.60 1.90
C GLN A 23 -7.98 14.67 1.01
N GLN A 24 -7.46 14.27 -0.14
CA GLN A 24 -6.91 15.18 -1.15
C GLN A 24 -7.96 15.65 -2.18
N HIS A 25 -9.25 15.34 -1.97
CA HIS A 25 -10.36 15.68 -2.88
C HIS A 25 -10.20 15.17 -4.33
N LEU A 26 -9.49 14.06 -4.51
CA LEU A 26 -9.26 13.49 -5.84
C LEU A 26 -10.33 12.46 -6.21
N SER A 27 -10.76 12.48 -7.47
CA SER A 27 -11.43 11.37 -8.14
C SER A 27 -10.47 10.22 -8.41
N GLN A 28 -11.01 9.04 -8.72
CA GLN A 28 -10.17 7.89 -9.12
C GLN A 28 -9.40 8.15 -10.42
N GLU A 29 -9.93 8.99 -11.32
CA GLU A 29 -9.26 9.37 -12.57
C GLU A 29 -8.05 10.27 -12.27
N GLU A 30 -8.24 11.33 -11.48
CA GLU A 30 -7.16 12.26 -11.12
C GLU A 30 -6.03 11.56 -10.35
N LEU A 31 -6.36 10.60 -9.48
CA LEU A 31 -5.32 9.78 -8.83
C LEU A 31 -4.59 8.90 -9.86
N ALA A 32 -5.32 8.33 -10.81
CA ALA A 32 -4.74 7.47 -11.84
C ALA A 32 -3.76 8.25 -12.73
N GLU A 33 -4.14 9.46 -13.15
CA GLU A 33 -3.27 10.39 -13.89
C GLU A 33 -2.00 10.72 -13.11
N LYS A 34 -2.13 11.11 -11.82
CA LYS A 34 -0.99 11.38 -10.94
C LYS A 34 -0.05 10.18 -10.78
N MET A 35 -0.62 8.98 -10.75
CA MET A 35 0.15 7.73 -10.60
C MET A 35 0.65 7.15 -11.92
N GLY A 36 0.26 7.70 -13.08
CA GLY A 36 0.60 7.18 -14.40
C GLY A 36 0.03 5.78 -14.65
N VAL A 37 -1.19 5.50 -14.18
CA VAL A 37 -1.89 4.22 -14.35
C VAL A 37 -3.32 4.44 -14.87
N SER A 38 -4.04 3.38 -15.20
CA SER A 38 -5.45 3.49 -15.58
C SER A 38 -6.36 3.72 -14.37
N ARG A 39 -7.50 4.41 -14.54
CA ARG A 39 -8.55 4.50 -13.51
C ARG A 39 -9.01 3.12 -13.01
N MET A 40 -9.10 2.14 -13.91
CA MET A 40 -9.44 0.75 -13.57
C MET A 40 -8.42 0.14 -12.59
N THR A 41 -7.14 0.49 -12.71
CA THR A 41 -6.09 0.08 -11.77
C THR A 41 -6.35 0.65 -10.38
N ILE A 42 -6.70 1.94 -10.27
CA ILE A 42 -7.07 2.58 -9.00
C ILE A 42 -8.31 1.93 -8.40
N GLN A 43 -9.35 1.69 -9.21
CA GLN A 43 -10.57 1.02 -8.75
C GLN A 43 -10.27 -0.38 -8.18
N LYS A 44 -9.42 -1.17 -8.86
CA LYS A 44 -9.02 -2.51 -8.39
C LYS A 44 -8.19 -2.44 -7.11
N LEU A 45 -7.27 -1.49 -7.00
CA LEU A 45 -6.46 -1.25 -5.81
C LEU A 45 -7.36 -0.93 -4.60
N GLU A 46 -8.25 0.04 -4.73
CA GLU A 46 -9.15 0.45 -3.65
C GLU A 46 -10.14 -0.64 -3.24
N ALA A 47 -10.47 -1.56 -4.15
CA ALA A 47 -11.32 -2.71 -3.87
C ALA A 47 -10.56 -3.92 -3.30
N GLY A 48 -9.25 -3.82 -3.02
CA GLY A 48 -8.43 -4.95 -2.57
C GLY A 48 -8.30 -6.08 -3.58
N LYS A 49 -8.56 -5.79 -4.87
CA LYS A 49 -8.44 -6.76 -5.98
C LYS A 49 -7.01 -6.77 -6.51
N ASN A 50 -6.77 -7.47 -7.63
CA ASN A 50 -5.46 -7.79 -8.21
C ASN A 50 -4.60 -6.57 -8.62
N ALA A 51 -4.21 -5.73 -7.66
CA ALA A 51 -3.19 -4.72 -7.80
C ALA A 51 -1.81 -5.37 -7.67
N THR A 52 -0.85 -4.87 -8.44
CA THR A 52 0.54 -5.28 -8.33
C THR A 52 1.19 -4.59 -7.15
N VAL A 53 2.31 -5.14 -6.67
CA VAL A 53 3.15 -4.50 -5.65
C VAL A 53 3.61 -3.11 -6.14
N ASP A 54 4.00 -2.98 -7.41
CA ASP A 54 4.37 -1.68 -8.01
C ASP A 54 3.25 -0.63 -7.90
N THR A 55 2.01 -0.99 -8.21
CA THR A 55 0.86 -0.09 -8.07
C THR A 55 0.67 0.34 -6.61
N LEU A 56 0.82 -0.58 -5.66
CA LEU A 56 0.76 -0.25 -4.23
C LEU A 56 1.89 0.71 -3.84
N LEU A 57 3.13 0.43 -4.22
CA LEU A 57 4.29 1.28 -3.89
C LEU A 57 4.16 2.68 -4.50
N LYS A 58 3.62 2.80 -5.72
CA LYS A 58 3.29 4.09 -6.33
C LYS A 58 2.25 4.87 -5.52
N ALA A 59 1.21 4.18 -5.03
CA ALA A 59 0.20 4.81 -4.20
C ALA A 59 0.77 5.24 -2.84
N LEU A 60 1.60 4.40 -2.20
CA LEU A 60 2.28 4.76 -0.96
C LEU A 60 3.18 5.98 -1.15
N ARG A 61 3.90 6.07 -2.28
CA ARG A 61 4.69 7.25 -2.63
C ARG A 61 3.84 8.50 -2.83
N GLN A 62 2.69 8.38 -3.50
CA GLN A 62 1.77 9.49 -3.75
C GLN A 62 1.21 10.12 -2.46
N PHE A 63 1.22 9.36 -1.36
CA PHE A 63 0.68 9.79 -0.06
C PHE A 63 1.72 9.85 1.06
N ASP A 64 3.02 9.93 0.72
CA ASP A 64 4.14 10.06 1.67
C ASP A 64 4.23 8.92 2.70
N LEU A 65 3.74 7.72 2.33
CA LEU A 65 3.77 6.51 3.15
C LEU A 65 4.91 5.55 2.78
N LEU A 66 5.63 5.80 1.67
CA LEU A 66 6.66 4.89 1.18
C LEU A 66 7.84 4.76 2.15
N GLU A 67 8.29 5.87 2.74
CA GLU A 67 9.41 5.87 3.70
C GLU A 67 9.07 5.08 4.97
N HIS A 68 7.89 5.31 5.54
CA HIS A 68 7.38 4.54 6.68
C HIS A 68 7.30 3.04 6.37
N PHE A 69 6.84 2.68 5.17
CA PHE A 69 6.80 1.28 4.73
C PHE A 69 8.20 0.69 4.60
N LYS A 70 9.16 1.47 4.07
CA LYS A 70 10.57 1.06 3.97
C LYS A 70 11.19 0.82 5.34
N GLU A 71 10.99 1.73 6.30
CA GLU A 71 11.45 1.58 7.69
C GLU A 71 10.90 0.32 8.34
N MET A 72 9.59 0.05 8.16
CA MET A 72 8.97 -1.18 8.65
C MET A 72 9.66 -2.43 8.07
N VAL A 73 9.93 -2.45 6.76
CA VAL A 73 10.62 -3.57 6.09
C VAL A 73 12.05 -3.73 6.62
N ASP A 74 12.78 -2.63 6.82
CA ASP A 74 14.16 -2.66 7.31
C ASP A 74 14.24 -3.13 8.77
N ASN A 75 13.31 -2.70 9.63
CA ASN A 75 13.22 -3.15 11.01
C ASN A 75 12.99 -4.66 11.13
N GLN A 76 12.17 -5.24 10.25
CA GLN A 76 11.95 -6.70 10.22
C GLN A 76 13.19 -7.47 9.75
N LYS A 77 14.00 -6.91 8.84
CA LYS A 77 15.29 -7.52 8.44
C LYS A 77 16.32 -7.49 9.56
N ASN A 78 16.44 -6.34 10.23
CA ASN A 78 17.45 -6.14 11.28
C ASN A 78 17.13 -6.95 12.55
N SER A 79 15.85 -7.21 12.82
CA SER A 79 15.41 -8.07 13.92
C SER A 79 15.75 -9.56 13.72
N GLN A 80 16.26 -9.93 12.54
CA GLN A 80 16.71 -11.29 12.20
C GLN A 80 18.23 -11.45 12.09
N SER A 81 19.03 -10.42 12.43
CA SER A 81 20.47 -10.64 12.66
C SER A 81 20.62 -11.38 13.99
N TYR A 82 20.84 -12.69 13.90
CA TYR A 82 21.29 -13.49 15.05
C TYR A 82 22.52 -12.80 15.66
N PRO A 83 22.62 -12.69 16.99
CA PRO A 83 23.88 -12.33 17.61
C PRO A 83 24.90 -13.38 17.16
N SER A 84 25.90 -12.95 16.41
CA SER A 84 27.03 -13.81 16.03
C SER A 84 27.53 -14.47 17.30
N LEU A 85 27.35 -15.79 17.42
CA LEU A 85 27.92 -16.60 18.48
C LEU A 85 29.43 -16.67 18.22
N TYR A 86 30.14 -15.65 18.69
CA TYR A 86 31.56 -15.68 18.97
C TYR A 86 31.75 -15.55 20.47
#